data_AF-A0A2T5IZH1-F1
#
_entry.id   AF-A0A2T5IZH1-F1
#
_cell.length_a   1.000
_cell.length_b   1.000
_cell.length_c   1.000
_cell.angle_alpha   90.00
_cell.angle_beta   90.00
_cell.angle_gamma   90.00
#
_symmetry.space_group_name_H-M   'P 1'
#
loop_
_entity.id
_entity.type
_entity.pdbx_description
1 polymer ?
#
loop_
_entity_poly.entity_id
_entity_poly.type
_entity_poly.pdbx_seq_one_letter_code
_entity_poly.pdbx_strand_id
1 'polypeptide(L)'
;MSKYNRGGSRNNYRKSYNNYGSERARQHIREAEALTKELGGTDKDVKEYFFSLNPQELESILTEYGYKYGEDAKEYAEKTITKWSSGQVNMSGMVAERLFNLLPPHMPLPVKYKLIENLWTHVGVSSKKVFYVGLDADVNEVEKVVKDYLESVVNVYQIPASMEKRFNWLSQGDANVKQQLLNFFQQKEKSLLSDVLTTNLPILISHIANAKNDFSTNASQVLSVGKHEVLIKIDKNINGVTDVAPVIKYPESNNIIWWIIGFIIIAIILSK
;
A
#
# COMPACT_ATOMS: atom_id res chain seq x y z
N MET A 1 69.37 23.09 -39.70
CA MET A 1 68.88 21.73 -39.35
C MET A 1 68.47 21.71 -37.88
N SER A 2 67.19 21.36 -37.67
CA SER A 2 66.50 20.88 -36.45
C SER A 2 66.71 21.55 -35.08
N LYS A 3 65.64 22.20 -34.61
CA LYS A 3 65.35 22.54 -33.21
C LYS A 3 64.73 21.33 -32.50
N TYR A 4 65.27 20.91 -31.35
CA TYR A 4 64.57 19.98 -30.46
C TYR A 4 63.93 20.73 -29.30
N ASN A 5 62.61 20.86 -29.39
CA ASN A 5 61.69 21.25 -28.33
C ASN A 5 60.97 19.96 -27.88
N ARG A 6 61.14 19.52 -26.63
CA ARG A 6 60.26 18.51 -26.01
C ARG A 6 59.88 18.99 -24.63
N GLY A 7 58.70 19.60 -24.57
CA GLY A 7 58.03 19.96 -23.32
C GLY A 7 57.70 18.72 -22.51
N GLY A 8 58.12 18.73 -21.25
CA GLY A 8 57.68 17.78 -20.25
C GLY A 8 56.22 18.02 -19.92
N SER A 9 55.39 17.04 -20.27
CA SER A 9 53.98 16.93 -19.93
C SER A 9 53.78 16.94 -18.42
N ARG A 10 53.44 18.10 -17.86
CA ARG A 10 52.84 18.25 -16.53
C ARG A 10 51.35 18.47 -16.71
N ASN A 11 50.56 17.40 -16.71
CA ASN A 11 49.12 17.45 -16.41
C ASN A 11 48.58 16.02 -16.40
N ASN A 12 48.33 15.46 -15.21
CA ASN A 12 47.28 14.44 -14.98
C ASN A 12 47.23 13.96 -13.51
N TYR A 13 47.09 14.89 -12.55
CA TYR A 13 46.79 14.56 -11.14
C TYR A 13 45.49 15.24 -10.68
N ARG A 14 44.45 15.28 -11.52
CA ARG A 14 43.14 15.87 -11.20
C ARG A 14 41.94 14.94 -11.50
N LYS A 15 42.12 13.63 -11.37
CA LYS A 15 41.06 12.64 -11.66
C LYS A 15 40.68 11.69 -10.53
N SER A 16 41.27 11.82 -9.34
CA SER A 16 41.04 10.86 -8.23
C SER A 16 40.00 11.34 -7.20
N TYR A 17 39.80 12.64 -7.02
CA TYR A 17 38.91 13.17 -5.98
C TYR A 17 37.40 13.03 -6.30
N ASN A 18 37.03 12.93 -7.58
CA ASN A 18 35.63 12.74 -8.00
C ASN A 18 35.11 11.31 -7.79
N ASN A 19 36.00 10.32 -7.58
CA ASN A 19 35.57 8.94 -7.41
C ASN A 19 35.17 8.64 -5.96
N TYR A 20 35.84 9.25 -4.97
CA TYR A 20 35.56 8.98 -3.56
C TYR A 20 34.19 9.51 -3.11
N GLY A 21 33.83 10.73 -3.53
CA GLY A 21 32.52 11.31 -3.23
C GLY A 21 31.37 10.55 -3.89
N SER A 22 31.56 10.09 -5.12
CA SER A 22 30.54 9.32 -5.84
C SER A 22 30.40 7.89 -5.34
N GLU A 23 31.48 7.23 -4.94
CA GLU A 23 31.46 5.91 -4.28
C GLU A 23 30.76 5.97 -2.92
N ARG A 24 31.06 6.99 -2.10
CA ARG A 24 30.41 7.19 -0.80
C ARG A 24 28.92 7.50 -0.94
N ALA A 25 28.54 8.35 -1.91
CA ALA A 25 27.14 8.61 -2.22
C ALA A 25 26.39 7.33 -2.67
N ARG A 26 27.00 6.51 -3.53
CA ARG A 26 26.45 5.22 -3.93
C ARG A 26 26.31 4.24 -2.77
N GLN A 27 27.27 4.24 -1.85
CA GLN A 27 27.18 3.42 -0.66
C GLN A 27 26.00 3.84 0.22
N HIS A 28 25.80 5.14 0.44
CA HIS A 28 24.64 5.64 1.18
C HIS A 28 23.29 5.27 0.53
N ILE A 29 23.21 5.31 -0.81
CA ILE A 29 22.01 4.87 -1.53
C ILE A 29 21.75 3.37 -1.28
N ARG A 30 22.77 2.52 -1.40
CA ARG A 30 22.64 1.07 -1.16
C ARG A 30 22.23 0.75 0.28
N GLU A 31 22.81 1.44 1.27
CA GLU A 31 22.46 1.25 2.67
C GLU A 31 21.01 1.70 2.94
N ALA A 32 20.58 2.80 2.35
CA ALA A 32 19.18 3.26 2.45
C ALA A 32 18.20 2.29 1.78
N GLU A 33 18.54 1.77 0.60
CA GLU A 33 17.73 0.75 -0.10
C GLU A 33 17.62 -0.55 0.71
N ALA A 34 18.71 -0.99 1.34
CA ALA A 34 18.71 -2.16 2.21
C ALA A 34 17.78 -1.96 3.42
N LEU A 35 17.85 -0.80 4.07
CA LEU A 35 16.98 -0.45 5.20
C LEU A 35 15.52 -0.35 4.77
N THR A 36 15.22 0.28 3.63
CA THR A 36 13.85 0.33 3.09
C THR A 36 13.31 -1.08 2.83
N LYS A 37 14.15 -1.99 2.30
CA LYS A 37 13.76 -3.39 2.08
C LYS A 37 13.52 -4.15 3.38
N GLU A 38 14.33 -3.90 4.41
CA GLU A 38 14.18 -4.49 5.74
C GLU A 38 12.89 -4.02 6.42
N LEU A 39 12.60 -2.73 6.33
CA LEU A 39 11.41 -2.10 6.89
C LEU A 39 10.16 -2.30 6.03
N GLY A 40 10.25 -2.99 4.89
CA GLY A 40 9.11 -3.32 4.04
C GLY A 40 8.55 -2.15 3.23
N GLY A 41 9.34 -1.13 2.94
CA GLY A 41 8.92 0.06 2.20
C GLY A 41 8.27 1.14 3.07
N THR A 42 8.25 0.96 4.38
CA THR A 42 7.77 1.94 5.36
C THR A 42 8.95 2.45 6.19
N ASP A 43 9.97 3.03 5.55
CA ASP A 43 11.03 3.74 6.27
C ASP A 43 10.57 5.16 6.66
N LYS A 44 9.63 5.72 5.89
CA LYS A 44 9.05 7.03 6.14
C LYS A 44 8.29 7.09 7.47
N ASP A 45 7.48 6.09 7.80
CA ASP A 45 6.69 6.09 9.03
C ASP A 45 7.56 5.90 10.29
N VAL A 46 8.65 5.13 10.18
CA VAL A 46 9.66 4.99 11.24
C VAL A 46 10.42 6.29 11.46
N LYS A 47 10.82 6.98 10.39
CA LYS A 47 11.45 8.30 10.46
C LYS A 47 10.52 9.32 11.12
N GLU A 48 9.26 9.34 10.69
CA GLU A 48 8.24 10.23 11.25
C GLU A 48 8.05 9.98 12.75
N TYR A 49 7.96 8.70 13.16
CA TYR A 49 7.92 8.37 14.57
C TYR A 49 9.17 8.85 15.32
N PHE A 50 10.37 8.53 14.80
CA PHE A 50 11.64 8.92 15.43
C PHE A 50 11.75 10.43 15.65
N PHE A 51 11.36 11.24 14.66
CA PHE A 51 11.41 12.69 14.78
C PHE A 51 10.23 13.29 15.56
N SER A 52 9.20 12.49 15.86
CA SER A 52 8.08 12.90 16.73
C SER A 52 8.35 12.70 18.22
N LEU A 53 9.42 11.98 18.57
CA LEU A 53 9.80 11.71 19.95
C LEU A 53 10.07 13.01 20.71
N ASN A 54 9.62 13.04 21.95
CA ASN A 54 9.93 14.16 22.82
C ASN A 54 11.42 14.12 23.25
N PRO A 55 11.98 15.22 23.77
CA PRO A 55 13.40 15.27 24.12
C PRO A 55 13.87 14.18 25.10
N GLN A 56 13.01 13.75 26.03
CA GLN A 56 13.35 12.74 27.04
C GLN A 56 13.39 11.34 26.44
N GLU A 57 12.41 10.99 25.59
CA GLU A 57 12.41 9.73 24.84
C GLU A 57 13.62 9.65 23.91
N LEU A 58 13.92 10.75 23.24
CA LEU A 58 15.04 10.84 22.33
C LEU A 58 16.39 10.70 23.06
N GLU A 59 16.54 11.35 24.22
CA GLU A 59 17.73 11.22 25.07
C GLU A 59 17.97 9.77 25.51
N SER A 60 16.90 9.04 25.87
CA SER A 60 16.99 7.62 26.22
C SER A 60 17.56 6.78 25.06
N ILE A 61 17.06 7.00 23.84
CA ILE A 61 17.54 6.29 22.65
C ILE A 61 18.98 6.69 22.30
N LEU A 62 19.33 7.97 22.38
CA LEU A 62 20.69 8.45 22.09
C LEU A 62 21.70 7.96 23.12
N THR A 63 21.28 7.82 24.37
CA THR A 63 22.08 7.22 25.44
C THR A 63 22.38 5.76 25.14
N GLU A 64 21.36 4.97 24.78
CA GLU A 64 21.54 3.57 24.35
C GLU A 64 22.42 3.46 23.10
N TYR A 65 22.24 4.38 22.15
CA TYR A 65 23.06 4.48 20.95
C TYR A 65 24.54 4.73 21.27
N GLY A 66 24.82 5.64 22.22
CA GLY A 66 26.17 5.89 22.71
C GLY A 66 26.79 4.66 23.38
N TYR A 67 26.03 3.96 24.24
CA TYR A 67 26.49 2.72 24.86
C TYR A 67 26.84 1.63 23.85
N LYS A 68 26.07 1.51 22.75
CA LYS A 68 26.25 0.43 21.77
C LYS A 68 27.26 0.76 20.67
N TYR A 69 27.43 2.03 20.31
CA TYR A 69 28.21 2.45 19.14
C TYR A 69 29.31 3.49 19.43
N GLY A 70 29.46 3.92 20.69
CA GLY A 70 30.49 4.85 21.15
C GLY A 70 30.00 6.29 21.31
N GLU A 71 30.67 7.05 22.18
CA GLU A 71 30.26 8.42 22.52
C GLU A 71 30.34 9.37 21.32
N ASP A 72 31.37 9.24 20.47
CA ASP A 72 31.51 10.04 19.24
C ASP A 72 30.28 9.88 18.32
N ALA A 73 29.70 8.67 18.27
CA ALA A 73 28.52 8.42 17.45
C ALA A 73 27.31 9.15 18.03
N LYS A 74 27.12 9.09 19.34
CA LYS A 74 26.05 9.80 20.06
C LYS A 74 26.19 11.31 19.90
N GLU A 75 27.37 11.87 20.15
CA GLU A 75 27.63 13.32 20.01
C GLU A 75 27.34 13.79 18.57
N TYR A 76 27.73 12.99 17.57
CA TYR A 76 27.38 13.26 16.18
C TYR A 76 25.87 13.25 15.94
N ALA A 77 25.15 12.26 16.47
CA ALA A 77 23.69 12.16 16.32
C ALA A 77 22.97 13.33 16.99
N GLU A 78 23.33 13.70 18.23
CA GLU A 78 22.78 14.84 18.96
C GLU A 78 22.92 16.16 18.18
N LYS A 79 24.09 16.41 17.59
CA LYS A 79 24.34 17.63 16.80
C LYS A 79 23.61 17.65 15.46
N THR A 80 23.28 16.49 14.92
CA THR A 80 22.77 16.37 13.54
C THR A 80 21.27 16.10 13.49
N ILE A 81 20.63 15.69 14.59
CA ILE A 81 19.22 15.30 14.59
C ILE A 81 18.28 16.39 14.08
N THR A 82 18.49 17.64 14.47
CA THR A 82 17.70 18.80 14.00
C THR A 82 17.89 19.05 12.49
N LYS A 83 19.07 18.72 11.96
CA LYS A 83 19.36 18.82 10.52
C LYS A 83 18.74 17.68 9.74
N TRP A 84 18.66 16.49 10.33
CA TRP A 84 17.95 15.35 9.76
C TRP A 84 16.44 15.58 9.74
N SER A 85 15.86 16.07 10.83
CA SER A 85 14.42 16.33 10.92
C SER A 85 13.95 17.45 9.98
N SER A 86 14.78 18.48 9.77
CA SER A 86 14.52 19.56 8.81
C SER A 86 14.85 19.21 7.35
N GLY A 87 15.48 18.06 7.10
CA GLY A 87 15.92 17.66 5.76
C GLY A 87 17.13 18.43 5.22
N GLN A 88 17.79 19.25 6.05
CA GLN A 88 19.02 19.96 5.66
C GLN A 88 20.16 18.98 5.32
N VAL A 89 20.21 17.84 6.02
CA VAL A 89 21.16 16.77 5.78
C VAL A 89 20.41 15.44 5.80
N ASN A 90 20.83 14.49 4.97
CA ASN A 90 20.31 13.13 4.99
C ASN A 90 21.10 12.26 5.96
N MET A 91 20.40 11.44 6.74
CA MET A 91 21.02 10.42 7.58
C MET A 91 21.63 9.32 6.68
N SER A 92 22.85 8.88 6.99
CA SER A 92 23.43 7.72 6.30
C SER A 92 22.63 6.46 6.63
N GLY A 93 22.57 5.51 5.69
CA GLY A 93 21.83 4.27 5.92
C GLY A 93 22.36 3.48 7.13
N MET A 94 23.68 3.42 7.31
CA MET A 94 24.27 2.84 8.53
C MET A 94 23.81 3.52 9.84
N VAL A 95 23.73 4.86 9.88
CA VAL A 95 23.26 5.56 11.09
C VAL A 95 21.77 5.34 11.30
N ALA A 96 20.98 5.34 10.22
CA ALA A 96 19.54 5.07 10.26
C ALA A 96 19.25 3.65 10.75
N GLU A 97 19.93 2.64 10.21
CA GLU A 97 19.81 1.26 10.66
C GLU A 97 20.07 1.12 12.16
N ARG A 98 21.18 1.69 12.63
CA ARG A 98 21.57 1.61 14.04
C ARG A 98 20.57 2.31 14.96
N LEU A 99 20.13 3.52 14.63
CA LEU A 99 19.15 4.27 15.43
C LEU A 99 17.78 3.60 15.40
N PHE A 100 17.31 3.18 14.23
CA PHE A 100 15.96 2.61 14.10
C PHE A 100 15.84 1.25 14.79
N ASN A 101 16.92 0.47 14.84
CA ASN A 101 16.95 -0.79 15.60
C ASN A 101 16.82 -0.61 17.12
N LEU A 102 17.01 0.61 17.64
CA LEU A 102 16.80 0.91 19.06
C LEU A 102 15.37 1.33 19.35
N LEU A 103 14.55 1.65 18.36
CA LEU A 103 13.21 2.19 18.60
C LEU A 103 12.21 1.19 19.20
N PRO A 104 12.12 -0.08 18.76
CA PRO A 104 11.02 -0.95 19.16
C PRO A 104 10.83 -1.18 20.67
N PRO A 105 11.89 -1.25 21.51
CA PRO A 105 11.74 -1.31 22.96
C PRO A 105 11.11 -0.04 23.56
N HIS A 106 11.39 1.14 22.99
CA HIS A 106 10.86 2.43 23.44
C HIS A 106 9.50 2.78 22.79
N MET A 107 8.98 1.94 21.90
CA MET A 107 7.70 2.17 21.23
C MET A 107 6.52 1.71 22.08
N PRO A 108 5.53 2.59 22.36
CA PRO A 108 4.24 2.17 22.88
C PRO A 108 3.57 1.18 21.92
N LEU A 109 2.89 0.19 22.49
CA LEU A 109 2.19 -0.84 21.72
C LEU A 109 1.20 -0.26 20.66
N PRO A 110 0.43 0.82 20.93
CA PRO A 110 -0.42 1.45 19.91
C PRO A 110 0.35 1.98 18.70
N VAL A 111 1.59 2.46 18.89
CA VAL A 111 2.44 2.89 17.78
C VAL A 111 2.86 1.69 16.94
N LYS A 112 3.26 0.58 17.58
CA LYS A 112 3.60 -0.66 16.88
C LYS A 112 2.45 -1.16 16.02
N TYR A 113 1.21 -1.07 16.52
CA TYR A 113 0.00 -1.39 15.76
C TYR A 113 -0.14 -0.53 14.50
N LYS A 114 -0.03 0.80 14.62
CA LYS A 114 -0.12 1.72 13.49
C LYS A 114 0.94 1.42 12.41
N LEU A 115 2.17 1.08 12.82
CA LEU A 115 3.24 0.74 11.90
C LEU A 115 2.97 -0.56 11.12
N ILE A 116 2.25 -1.52 11.70
CA ILE A 116 1.82 -2.75 11.00
C ILE A 116 0.68 -2.45 10.03
N GLU A 117 -0.32 -1.66 10.45
CA GLU A 117 -1.42 -1.25 9.57
C GLU A 117 -0.89 -0.54 8.31
N ASN A 118 0.01 0.41 8.49
CA ASN A 118 0.66 1.11 7.39
C ASN A 118 1.39 0.13 6.47
N LEU A 119 2.16 -0.80 7.02
CA LEU A 119 2.87 -1.78 6.20
C LEU A 119 1.91 -2.64 5.37
N TRP A 120 0.80 -3.11 5.96
CA TRP A 120 -0.19 -3.91 5.26
C TRP A 120 -0.76 -3.20 4.03
N THR A 121 -1.10 -1.91 4.15
CA THR A 121 -1.58 -1.12 3.00
C THR A 121 -0.57 -1.08 1.85
N HIS A 122 0.73 -1.20 2.15
CA HIS A 122 1.81 -1.14 1.16
C HIS A 122 2.21 -2.51 0.60
N VAL A 123 2.20 -3.58 1.40
CA VAL A 123 2.73 -4.91 0.99
C VAL A 123 1.70 -6.03 0.93
N GLY A 124 0.44 -5.76 1.30
CA GLY A 124 -0.64 -6.74 1.19
C GLY A 124 -0.81 -7.26 -0.24
N VAL A 125 -1.23 -8.52 -0.37
CA VAL A 125 -1.59 -9.14 -1.65
C VAL A 125 -2.89 -8.50 -2.12
N SER A 126 -2.98 -8.15 -3.39
CA SER A 126 -4.21 -7.62 -3.98
C SER A 126 -4.99 -8.73 -4.67
N SER A 127 -6.30 -8.83 -4.39
CA SER A 127 -7.23 -9.59 -5.23
C SER A 127 -8.38 -8.71 -5.65
N LYS A 128 -9.05 -9.06 -6.75
CA LYS A 128 -10.26 -8.39 -7.20
C LYS A 128 -11.31 -9.42 -7.54
N LYS A 129 -12.52 -9.27 -6.99
CA LYS A 129 -13.67 -10.12 -7.30
C LYS A 129 -14.90 -9.26 -7.50
N VAL A 130 -15.75 -9.68 -8.42
CA VAL A 130 -17.03 -9.03 -8.66
C VAL A 130 -18.12 -10.01 -8.27
N PHE A 131 -19.02 -9.58 -7.39
CA PHE A 131 -20.28 -10.25 -7.13
C PHE A 131 -21.39 -9.42 -7.72
N TYR A 132 -22.34 -10.11 -8.33
CA TYR A 132 -23.55 -9.51 -8.83
C TYR A 132 -24.72 -9.94 -7.94
N VAL A 133 -25.51 -8.97 -7.51
CA VAL A 133 -26.54 -9.14 -6.47
C VAL A 133 -27.88 -8.67 -7.02
N GLY A 134 -28.88 -9.55 -6.97
CA GLY A 134 -30.26 -9.26 -7.30
C GLY A 134 -30.95 -8.35 -6.27
N LEU A 135 -32.05 -7.70 -6.66
CA LEU A 135 -32.86 -6.91 -5.73
C LEU A 135 -33.62 -7.78 -4.72
N ASP A 136 -33.77 -9.07 -5.03
CA ASP A 136 -34.40 -10.10 -4.21
C ASP A 136 -33.40 -10.83 -3.28
N ALA A 137 -32.11 -10.54 -3.40
CA ALA A 137 -31.07 -11.25 -2.66
C ALA A 137 -31.20 -11.02 -1.15
N ASP A 138 -31.08 -12.10 -0.37
CA ASP A 138 -30.99 -12.01 1.08
C ASP A 138 -29.63 -11.39 1.46
N VAL A 139 -29.67 -10.32 2.27
CA VAL A 139 -28.47 -9.64 2.78
C VAL A 139 -27.53 -10.64 3.48
N ASN A 140 -28.09 -11.60 4.23
CA ASN A 140 -27.29 -12.59 4.95
C ASN A 140 -26.58 -13.56 4.00
N GLU A 141 -27.20 -13.87 2.87
CA GLU A 141 -26.60 -14.71 1.82
C GLU A 141 -25.46 -13.97 1.12
N VAL A 142 -25.66 -12.69 0.79
CA VAL A 142 -24.61 -11.84 0.21
C VAL A 142 -23.43 -11.71 1.18
N GLU A 143 -23.70 -11.44 2.46
CA GLU A 143 -22.69 -11.36 3.50
C GLU A 143 -21.88 -12.65 3.57
N LYS A 144 -22.56 -13.80 3.61
CA LYS A 144 -21.91 -15.10 3.68
C LYS A 144 -21.01 -15.36 2.47
N VAL A 145 -21.50 -15.14 1.24
CA VAL A 145 -20.72 -15.39 0.01
C VAL A 145 -19.48 -14.48 -0.06
N VAL A 146 -19.63 -13.21 0.29
CA VAL A 146 -18.50 -12.26 0.29
C VAL A 146 -17.50 -12.63 1.39
N LYS A 147 -17.99 -13.00 2.58
CA LYS A 147 -17.15 -13.45 3.69
C LYS A 147 -16.40 -14.74 3.34
N ASP A 148 -17.07 -15.75 2.79
CA ASP A 148 -16.45 -17.01 2.37
C ASP A 148 -15.38 -16.74 1.30
N TYR A 149 -15.62 -15.85 0.33
CA TYR A 149 -14.61 -15.45 -0.64
C TYR A 149 -13.44 -14.74 0.02
N LEU A 150 -13.69 -13.74 0.86
CA LEU A 150 -12.63 -12.98 1.52
C LEU A 150 -11.80 -13.90 2.41
N GLU A 151 -12.42 -14.75 3.23
CA GLU A 151 -11.72 -15.80 3.98
C GLU A 151 -10.93 -16.72 3.03
N SER A 152 -11.44 -17.03 1.83
CA SER A 152 -10.74 -17.87 0.84
C SER A 152 -9.57 -17.23 0.10
N VAL A 153 -9.51 -15.90 -0.01
CA VAL A 153 -8.38 -15.19 -0.65
C VAL A 153 -7.41 -14.59 0.35
N VAL A 154 -7.91 -14.35 1.56
CA VAL A 154 -7.13 -14.10 2.76
C VAL A 154 -6.61 -15.45 3.32
N ASN A 155 -6.97 -16.59 2.71
CA ASN A 155 -6.72 -17.90 3.29
C ASN A 155 -5.24 -18.21 3.53
N VAL A 156 -5.02 -18.66 4.76
CA VAL A 156 -3.82 -19.25 5.37
C VAL A 156 -2.68 -18.27 5.62
N TYR A 157 -2.83 -17.42 6.64
CA TYR A 157 -1.85 -17.02 7.68
C TYR A 157 -0.38 -16.72 7.30
N GLN A 158 -0.03 -16.67 6.02
CA GLN A 158 1.31 -16.40 5.54
C GLN A 158 1.42 -14.90 5.44
N ILE A 159 1.74 -14.30 6.58
CA ILE A 159 2.34 -12.98 6.67
C ILE A 159 3.41 -12.91 5.57
N PRO A 160 3.28 -12.02 4.58
CA PRO A 160 4.27 -11.91 3.52
C PRO A 160 5.66 -11.80 4.14
N ALA A 161 6.69 -12.43 3.55
CA ALA A 161 8.03 -12.44 4.15
C ALA A 161 8.58 -11.03 4.48
N SER A 162 8.18 -10.02 3.71
CA SER A 162 8.46 -8.60 3.99
C SER A 162 7.81 -8.11 5.29
N MET A 163 6.58 -8.54 5.56
CA MET A 163 5.85 -8.23 6.78
C MET A 163 6.40 -9.00 7.97
N GLU A 164 6.83 -10.26 7.79
CA GLU A 164 7.41 -11.05 8.88
C GLU A 164 8.66 -10.36 9.46
N LYS A 165 9.51 -9.78 8.60
CA LYS A 165 10.66 -8.97 9.04
C LYS A 165 10.24 -7.80 9.92
N ARG A 166 9.17 -7.08 9.58
CA ARG A 166 8.63 -5.99 10.41
C ARG A 166 8.11 -6.49 11.75
N PHE A 167 7.39 -7.61 11.76
CA PHE A 167 6.93 -8.21 13.02
C PHE A 167 8.10 -8.61 13.91
N ASN A 168 9.14 -9.21 13.35
CA ASN A 168 10.37 -9.56 14.07
C ASN A 168 11.10 -8.29 14.57
N TRP A 169 11.18 -7.25 13.75
CA TRP A 169 11.77 -5.97 14.12
C TRP A 169 10.98 -5.27 15.25
N LEU A 170 9.65 -5.20 15.17
CA LEU A 170 8.80 -4.57 16.19
C LEU A 170 8.75 -5.33 17.51
N SER A 171 8.84 -6.66 17.44
CA SER A 171 8.86 -7.53 18.62
C SER A 171 10.24 -7.64 19.25
N GLN A 172 11.33 -7.44 18.50
CA GLN A 172 12.70 -7.66 18.98
C GLN A 172 12.90 -9.05 19.63
N GLY A 173 12.18 -10.05 19.14
CA GLY A 173 12.20 -11.41 19.71
C GLY A 173 11.28 -11.63 20.92
N ASP A 174 10.54 -10.61 21.39
CA ASP A 174 9.50 -10.78 22.41
C ASP A 174 8.29 -11.51 21.80
N ALA A 175 8.10 -12.77 22.22
CA ALA A 175 7.02 -13.62 21.76
C ALA A 175 5.63 -13.07 22.13
N ASN A 176 5.49 -12.42 23.29
CA ASN A 176 4.22 -11.85 23.73
C ASN A 176 3.85 -10.63 22.88
N VAL A 177 4.79 -9.71 22.67
CA VAL A 177 4.57 -8.57 21.77
C VAL A 177 4.25 -9.06 20.36
N LYS A 178 4.98 -10.06 19.85
CA LYS A 178 4.68 -10.65 18.55
C LYS A 178 3.25 -11.19 18.49
N GLN A 179 2.81 -11.93 19.50
CA GLN A 179 1.44 -12.44 19.57
C GLN A 179 0.38 -11.32 19.64
N GLN A 180 0.63 -10.26 20.42
CA GLN A 180 -0.26 -9.10 20.50
C GLN A 180 -0.41 -8.41 19.14
N LEU A 181 0.70 -8.21 18.43
CA LEU A 181 0.71 -7.64 17.09
C LEU A 181 -0.11 -8.51 16.12
N LEU A 182 0.05 -9.84 16.18
CA LEU A 182 -0.69 -10.79 15.35
C LEU A 182 -2.20 -10.75 15.64
N ASN A 183 -2.57 -10.76 16.91
CA ASN A 183 -3.96 -10.74 17.33
C ASN A 183 -4.64 -9.42 16.93
N PHE A 184 -3.97 -8.30 17.15
CA PHE A 184 -4.46 -6.99 16.72
C PHE A 184 -4.74 -6.95 15.23
N PHE A 185 -3.78 -7.42 14.42
CA PHE A 185 -3.92 -7.46 12.97
C PHE A 185 -5.13 -8.32 12.53
N GLN A 186 -5.28 -9.52 13.10
CA GLN A 186 -6.41 -10.40 12.79
C GLN A 186 -7.76 -9.80 13.20
N GLN A 187 -7.83 -9.13 14.34
CA GLN A 187 -9.06 -8.47 14.80
C GLN A 187 -9.45 -7.32 13.88
N LYS A 188 -8.48 -6.50 13.46
CA LYS A 188 -8.70 -5.37 12.56
C LYS A 188 -9.26 -5.82 11.21
N GLU A 189 -8.74 -6.91 10.67
CA GLU A 189 -9.23 -7.48 9.43
C GLU A 189 -10.67 -7.97 9.56
N LYS A 190 -10.98 -8.70 10.65
CA LYS A 190 -12.34 -9.17 10.95
C LYS A 190 -13.34 -8.03 11.13
N SER A 191 -12.95 -6.94 11.80
CA SER A 191 -13.84 -5.78 11.98
C SER A 191 -14.13 -5.08 10.66
N LEU A 192 -13.12 -4.90 9.80
CA LEU A 192 -13.30 -4.31 8.47
C LEU A 192 -14.26 -5.13 7.60
N LEU A 193 -14.18 -6.47 7.70
CA LEU A 193 -15.10 -7.38 7.00
C LEU A 193 -16.55 -7.22 7.49
N SER A 194 -16.75 -7.21 8.81
CA SER A 194 -18.08 -7.14 9.40
C SER A 194 -18.76 -5.79 9.16
N ASP A 195 -18.09 -4.68 9.48
CA ASP A 195 -18.69 -3.34 9.47
C ASP A 195 -19.20 -2.95 8.07
N VAL A 196 -18.42 -3.32 7.05
CA VAL A 196 -18.72 -3.00 5.65
C VAL A 196 -19.95 -3.77 5.14
N LEU A 197 -20.06 -5.06 5.48
CA LEU A 197 -21.15 -5.93 5.02
C LEU A 197 -22.46 -5.62 5.73
N THR A 198 -22.44 -5.38 7.04
CA THR A 198 -23.67 -5.19 7.82
C THR A 198 -24.26 -3.80 7.69
N THR A 199 -23.43 -2.77 7.50
CA THR A 199 -23.90 -1.37 7.58
C THR A 199 -24.29 -0.81 6.22
N ASN A 200 -23.48 -1.06 5.19
CA ASN A 200 -23.61 -0.34 3.91
C ASN A 200 -24.48 -1.07 2.89
N LEU A 201 -24.46 -2.40 2.91
CA LEU A 201 -25.13 -3.22 1.91
C LEU A 201 -26.66 -3.08 1.93
N PRO A 202 -27.34 -3.09 3.11
CA PRO A 202 -28.79 -2.88 3.17
C PRO A 202 -29.19 -1.49 2.69
N ILE A 203 -28.38 -0.47 3.01
CA ILE A 203 -28.62 0.92 2.58
C ILE A 203 -28.63 0.98 1.05
N LEU A 204 -27.65 0.36 0.38
CA LEU A 204 -27.58 0.36 -1.08
C LEU A 204 -28.71 -0.41 -1.77
N ILE A 205 -29.06 -1.60 -1.26
CA ILE A 205 -30.21 -2.36 -1.79
C ILE A 205 -31.48 -1.53 -1.64
N SER A 206 -31.71 -0.91 -0.48
CA SER A 206 -32.89 -0.09 -0.22
C SER A 206 -32.96 1.15 -1.12
N HIS A 207 -31.83 1.79 -1.42
CA HIS A 207 -31.78 2.96 -2.31
C HIS A 207 -32.17 2.61 -3.75
N ILE A 208 -31.77 1.44 -4.25
CA ILE A 208 -32.08 1.02 -5.62
C ILE A 208 -33.49 0.47 -5.72
N ALA A 209 -33.92 -0.32 -4.73
CA ALA A 209 -35.29 -0.84 -4.68
C ALA A 209 -36.34 0.29 -4.64
N ASN A 210 -36.01 1.42 -3.99
CA ASN A 210 -36.89 2.57 -3.86
C ASN A 210 -36.69 3.66 -4.93
N ALA A 211 -35.72 3.51 -5.85
CA ALA A 211 -35.50 4.43 -6.96
C ALA A 211 -36.63 4.25 -8.00
N LYS A 212 -37.76 4.91 -7.72
CA LYS A 212 -39.05 4.57 -8.32
C LYS A 212 -39.23 5.01 -9.77
N ASN A 213 -38.36 5.84 -10.32
CA ASN A 213 -38.26 6.17 -11.74
C ASN A 213 -36.98 6.98 -11.97
N ASP A 214 -36.29 6.67 -13.07
CA ASP A 214 -35.26 7.46 -13.72
C ASP A 214 -33.80 7.39 -13.18
N PHE A 215 -32.96 6.75 -14.00
CA PHE A 215 -31.49 6.81 -14.11
C PHE A 215 -30.59 5.91 -13.24
N SER A 216 -31.03 5.33 -12.13
CA SER A 216 -30.18 4.45 -11.30
C SER A 216 -30.53 2.96 -11.48
N THR A 217 -30.16 2.37 -12.62
CA THR A 217 -30.41 0.93 -12.89
C THR A 217 -29.38 -0.01 -12.28
N ASN A 218 -28.20 0.52 -11.92
CA ASN A 218 -27.10 -0.23 -11.34
C ASN A 218 -26.49 0.63 -10.23
N ALA A 219 -26.26 0.03 -9.05
CA ALA A 219 -25.30 0.60 -8.11
C ALA A 219 -24.17 -0.40 -7.91
N SER A 220 -22.99 0.14 -7.65
CA SER A 220 -21.84 -0.68 -7.34
C SER A 220 -21.17 -0.18 -6.09
N GLN A 221 -20.87 -1.10 -5.18
CA GLN A 221 -20.04 -0.83 -4.02
C GLN A 221 -18.70 -1.54 -4.17
N VAL A 222 -17.62 -0.81 -3.97
CA VAL A 222 -16.29 -1.41 -3.80
C VAL A 222 -16.09 -1.59 -2.30
N LEU A 223 -15.93 -2.84 -1.87
CA LEU A 223 -15.45 -3.18 -0.54
C LEU A 223 -13.95 -3.42 -0.63
N SER A 224 -13.19 -2.81 0.27
CA SER A 224 -11.74 -2.96 0.32
C SER A 224 -11.30 -3.45 1.68
N VAL A 225 -10.60 -4.58 1.71
CA VAL A 225 -9.93 -5.12 2.92
C VAL A 225 -8.45 -5.28 2.58
N GLY A 226 -7.61 -4.41 3.14
CA GLY A 226 -6.22 -4.30 2.68
C GLY A 226 -6.14 -3.88 1.22
N LYS A 227 -5.56 -4.74 0.37
CA LYS A 227 -5.57 -4.56 -1.10
C LYS A 227 -6.56 -5.49 -1.82
N HIS A 228 -7.40 -6.21 -1.10
CA HIS A 228 -8.46 -7.04 -1.67
C HIS A 228 -9.68 -6.16 -1.95
N GLU A 229 -10.12 -6.14 -3.21
CA GLU A 229 -11.30 -5.42 -3.67
C GLU A 229 -12.42 -6.41 -4.01
N VAL A 230 -13.57 -6.25 -3.36
CA VAL A 230 -14.81 -6.93 -3.72
C VAL A 230 -15.77 -5.90 -4.26
N LEU A 231 -16.06 -5.98 -5.55
CA LEU A 231 -17.03 -5.13 -6.22
C LEU A 231 -18.39 -5.83 -6.19
N ILE A 232 -19.32 -5.27 -5.42
CA ILE A 232 -20.71 -5.71 -5.39
C ILE A 232 -21.47 -4.86 -6.40
N LYS A 233 -21.99 -5.48 -7.47
CA LYS A 233 -22.84 -4.84 -8.47
C LYS A 233 -24.27 -5.28 -8.26
N ILE A 234 -25.15 -4.34 -7.96
CA ILE A 234 -26.58 -4.63 -7.86
C ILE A 234 -27.17 -4.51 -9.26
N ASP A 235 -27.84 -5.59 -9.71
CA ASP A 235 -28.45 -5.69 -11.03
C ASP A 235 -29.85 -6.32 -10.90
N LYS A 236 -30.85 -5.64 -11.46
CA LYS A 236 -32.25 -6.09 -11.45
C LYS A 236 -32.52 -7.36 -12.26
N ASN A 237 -31.60 -7.75 -13.16
CA ASN A 237 -31.76 -8.90 -14.04
C ASN A 237 -31.20 -10.20 -13.44
N ILE A 238 -30.74 -10.14 -12.19
CA ILE A 238 -30.14 -11.24 -11.47
C ILE A 238 -31.05 -11.58 -10.30
N ASN A 239 -31.19 -12.87 -10.04
CA ASN A 239 -31.85 -13.38 -8.84
C ASN A 239 -30.77 -13.88 -7.88
N GLY A 240 -30.83 -13.46 -6.62
CA GLY A 240 -29.85 -13.87 -5.60
C GLY A 240 -28.45 -13.32 -5.84
N VAL A 241 -27.42 -14.12 -5.53
CA VAL A 241 -26.00 -13.71 -5.60
C VAL A 241 -25.21 -14.61 -6.54
N THR A 242 -24.42 -14.02 -7.45
CA THR A 242 -23.56 -14.78 -8.38
C THR A 242 -22.23 -14.07 -8.62
N ASP A 243 -21.19 -14.84 -8.92
CA ASP A 243 -19.90 -14.32 -9.35
C ASP A 243 -19.71 -14.34 -10.88
N VAL A 244 -20.75 -14.74 -11.61
CA VAL A 244 -20.79 -14.78 -13.08
C VAL A 244 -21.48 -13.52 -13.60
N ALA A 245 -20.88 -12.86 -14.59
CA ALA A 245 -21.48 -11.69 -15.20
C ALA A 245 -22.83 -12.02 -15.85
N PRO A 246 -23.87 -11.19 -15.65
CA PRO A 246 -25.16 -11.38 -16.29
C PRO A 246 -25.00 -11.27 -17.82
N VAL A 247 -25.71 -12.12 -18.55
CA VAL A 247 -25.76 -12.05 -20.00
C VAL A 247 -26.56 -10.80 -20.37
N ILE A 248 -25.87 -9.78 -20.89
CA ILE A 248 -26.52 -8.59 -21.44
C ILE A 248 -27.27 -9.03 -22.70
N LYS A 249 -28.58 -9.23 -22.59
CA LYS A 249 -29.45 -9.36 -23.75
C LYS A 249 -29.54 -7.98 -24.40
N TYR A 250 -28.69 -7.74 -25.39
CA TYR A 250 -28.90 -6.60 -26.28
C TYR A 250 -30.30 -6.76 -26.89
N PRO A 251 -31.13 -5.70 -26.88
CA PRO A 251 -32.37 -5.76 -27.65
C PRO A 251 -31.96 -6.08 -29.08
N GLU A 252 -32.48 -7.18 -29.63
CA GLU A 252 -32.28 -7.50 -31.04
C GLU A 252 -32.61 -6.23 -31.81
N SER A 253 -31.59 -5.59 -32.39
CA SER A 253 -31.82 -4.42 -33.20
C SER A 253 -32.67 -4.91 -34.34
N ASN A 254 -33.92 -4.45 -34.40
CA ASN A 254 -34.81 -4.67 -35.54
C ASN A 254 -34.19 -3.98 -36.76
N ASN A 255 -33.17 -4.62 -37.33
CA ASN A 255 -32.38 -4.21 -38.49
C ASN A 255 -33.27 -4.06 -39.73
N ILE A 256 -34.48 -4.61 -39.69
CA ILE A 256 -35.47 -4.49 -40.76
C ILE A 256 -35.88 -3.03 -41.00
N ILE A 257 -36.00 -2.20 -39.95
CA ILE A 257 -36.45 -0.80 -40.11
C ILE A 257 -35.37 0.07 -40.78
N TRP A 258 -34.09 -0.13 -40.43
CA TRP A 258 -32.98 0.61 -41.05
C TRP A 258 -32.72 0.20 -42.50
N TRP A 259 -32.92 -1.07 -42.86
CA TRP A 259 -32.85 -1.51 -44.26
C TRP A 259 -34.00 -0.95 -45.11
N ILE A 260 -35.21 -0.86 -44.57
CA ILE A 260 -36.35 -0.26 -45.27
C ILE A 260 -36.13 1.24 -45.50
N ILE A 261 -35.63 1.97 -44.49
CA ILE A 261 -35.30 3.40 -44.63
C ILE A 261 -34.16 3.59 -45.65
N GLY A 262 -33.15 2.73 -45.64
CA GLY A 262 -32.07 2.74 -46.63
C GLY A 262 -32.57 2.50 -48.07
N PHE A 263 -33.51 1.56 -48.26
CA PHE A 263 -34.08 1.28 -49.58
C PHE A 263 -34.93 2.43 -50.12
N ILE A 264 -35.71 3.09 -49.25
CA ILE A 264 -36.51 4.26 -49.63
C ILE A 264 -35.62 5.42 -50.07
N ILE A 265 -34.52 5.67 -49.36
CA ILE A 265 -33.56 6.74 -49.72
C ILE A 265 -32.88 6.44 -51.07
N ILE A 266 -32.48 5.20 -51.31
CA ILE A 266 -31.84 4.78 -52.57
C ILE A 266 -32.84 4.89 -53.74
N ALA A 267 -34.10 4.49 -53.55
CA ALA A 267 -35.13 4.60 -54.57
C ALA A 267 -35.43 6.06 -54.97
N ILE A 268 -35.44 6.98 -54.00
CA ILE A 268 -35.64 8.42 -54.24
C ILE A 268 -34.46 9.05 -54.99
N ILE A 269 -33.23 8.57 -54.76
CA ILE A 269 -32.02 9.05 -55.44
C ILE A 269 -31.97 8.55 -56.89
N LEU A 270 -32.44 7.33 -57.16
CA LEU A 270 -32.47 6.73 -58.50
C LEU A 270 -33.65 7.18 -59.37
N SER A 271 -34.67 7.81 -58.78
CA SER A 271 -35.85 8.34 -59.51
C SER A 271 -35.74 9.82 -59.89
N LYS A 272 -34.56 10.43 -59.76
CA LYS A 272 -34.24 11.79 -60.22
C LYS A 272 -33.17 11.74 -61.31
#